data_AF-A0A9E2YAE8-F1
#
_entry.id   AF-A0A9E2YAE8-F1
#
_cell.length_a   1.000
_cell.length_b   1.000
_cell.length_c   1.000
_cell.angle_alpha   90.00
_cell.angle_beta   90.00
_cell.angle_gamma   90.00
#
_symmetry.space_group_name_H-M   'P 1'
#
loop_
_entity.id
_entity.type
_entity.pdbx_description
1 polymer ?
#
loop_
_entity_poly.entity_id
_entity_poly.type
_entity_poly.pdbx_seq_one_letter_code
_entity_poly.pdbx_strand_id
1 'polypeptide(L)'
;MSYLFHRVRFLLSIAAALLLTACAVDAPPPSMTGETIAQQLLRVAPMLNDAQQFSVLLNFESRDDALFVQVPEKMGAVVDDHAFTGQCSYRIESGAPQLSVKLSGLLAGRPFPGTWTMVGGYVFSAQPARVTLHFDSPAMPQSRPVDLQPNLWTPVFIDIPSQPISAPPPSLVCEVSSPHGKVWFDDVMLVDNSKSYMPAAEATEGWTVQRRGTQIIAQSAGKFNLALVSMDVLPAGWQCDEANPVRARFHSLGNQTITVYRDGRSYWNGEFRGLDAHQRDGGQTRANQTPASIEIAESMGRVDRNTPGDANNDGYNETTGSYRIAANGPRIELRFTPAVGVAVPRPVLEFTGLPFGKILVTLEGRLIEQSQRTSDGHVLIELPATIDRSVTVDVRIED
;
A
#
# COMPACT_ATOMS: atom_id res chain seq x y z
N MET A 1 44.12 -21.72 -3.31
CA MET A 1 42.88 -21.17 -3.91
C MET A 1 41.61 -22.03 -3.71
N SER A 2 41.69 -23.30 -3.26
CA SER A 2 40.49 -24.12 -2.99
C SER A 2 39.77 -23.90 -1.65
N TYR A 3 40.43 -23.31 -0.64
CA TYR A 3 39.84 -23.15 0.70
C TYR A 3 38.86 -21.97 0.84
N LEU A 4 38.88 -21.00 -0.09
CA LEU A 4 37.97 -19.84 -0.04
C LEU A 4 36.56 -20.18 -0.56
N PHE A 5 36.44 -21.10 -1.51
CA PHE A 5 35.16 -21.48 -2.13
C PHE A 5 34.25 -22.32 -1.22
N HIS A 6 34.80 -23.04 -0.23
CA HIS A 6 33.99 -23.82 0.71
C HIS A 6 33.34 -22.97 1.81
N ARG A 7 33.98 -21.88 2.25
CA ARG A 7 33.42 -20.99 3.28
C ARG A 7 32.27 -20.12 2.75
N VAL A 8 32.33 -19.70 1.49
CA VAL A 8 31.26 -18.92 0.85
C VAL A 8 30.01 -19.78 0.63
N ARG A 9 30.15 -21.07 0.29
CA ARG A 9 29.01 -21.99 0.16
C ARG A 9 28.35 -22.31 1.51
N PHE A 10 29.12 -22.47 2.57
CA PHE A 10 28.57 -22.78 3.90
C PHE A 10 27.82 -21.59 4.52
N LEU A 11 28.30 -20.36 4.31
CA LEU A 11 27.62 -19.14 4.76
C LEU A 11 26.34 -18.84 3.94
N LEU A 12 26.32 -19.14 2.63
CA LEU A 12 25.10 -19.02 1.82
C LEU A 12 24.03 -20.04 2.25
N SER A 13 24.40 -21.25 2.66
CA SER A 13 23.46 -22.27 3.12
C SER A 13 22.83 -21.93 4.48
N ILE A 14 23.57 -21.26 5.38
CA ILE A 14 23.04 -20.80 6.68
C ILE A 14 22.14 -19.57 6.50
N ALA A 15 22.49 -18.64 5.60
CA ALA A 15 21.62 -17.50 5.27
C ALA A 15 20.31 -17.94 4.58
N ALA A 16 20.36 -18.97 3.72
CA ALA A 16 19.16 -19.56 3.12
C ALA A 16 18.29 -20.33 4.13
N ALA A 17 18.88 -20.93 5.18
CA ALA A 17 18.14 -21.59 6.25
C ALA A 17 17.49 -20.60 7.24
N LEU A 18 18.10 -19.42 7.46
CA LEU A 18 17.55 -18.36 8.31
C LEU A 18 16.48 -17.50 7.62
N LEU A 19 16.40 -17.51 6.28
CA LEU A 19 15.31 -16.88 5.52
C LEU A 19 14.06 -17.76 5.39
N LEU A 20 14.12 -19.03 5.84
CA LEU A 20 12.99 -19.97 5.83
C LEU A 20 12.31 -20.15 7.19
N THR A 21 12.73 -19.42 8.23
CA THR A 21 11.86 -19.15 9.38
C THR A 21 10.87 -18.07 9.00
N ALA A 22 10.09 -18.31 7.93
CA ALA A 22 8.80 -17.68 7.78
C ALA A 22 8.03 -18.05 9.04
N CYS A 23 7.60 -17.03 9.80
CA CYS A 23 6.92 -17.17 11.07
C CYS A 23 5.83 -18.25 10.96
N ALA A 24 6.14 -19.46 11.43
CA ALA A 24 5.10 -20.41 11.78
C ALA A 24 4.35 -19.70 12.90
N VAL A 25 3.16 -19.19 12.59
CA VAL A 25 2.25 -18.71 13.61
C VAL A 25 1.96 -19.96 14.43
N ASP A 26 2.42 -19.96 15.69
CA ASP A 26 2.13 -21.04 16.63
C ASP A 26 0.63 -21.35 16.58
N ALA A 27 0.27 -22.62 16.85
CA ALA A 27 -1.13 -23.02 16.93
C ALA A 27 -1.91 -21.97 17.75
N PRO A 28 -3.09 -21.52 17.28
CA PRO A 28 -3.80 -20.41 17.91
C PRO A 28 -3.96 -20.71 19.41
N PRO A 29 -3.74 -19.72 20.30
CA PRO A 29 -3.84 -19.97 21.72
C PRO A 29 -5.23 -20.53 22.05
N PRO A 30 -5.33 -21.46 23.00
CA PRO A 30 -6.61 -22.07 23.34
C PRO A 30 -7.62 -20.99 23.72
N SER A 31 -8.86 -21.15 23.27
CA SER A 31 -9.95 -20.23 23.58
C SER A 31 -10.18 -20.16 25.09
N MET A 32 -10.23 -18.94 25.63
CA MET A 32 -10.57 -18.76 27.05
C MET A 32 -12.10 -18.87 27.20
N THR A 33 -12.55 -19.56 28.24
CA THR A 33 -13.99 -19.72 28.52
C THR A 33 -14.67 -18.36 28.66
N GLY A 34 -15.70 -18.10 27.84
CA GLY A 34 -16.49 -16.87 27.87
C GLY A 34 -16.08 -15.79 26.88
N GLU A 35 -15.02 -15.98 26.09
CA GLU A 35 -14.67 -15.06 25.00
C GLU A 35 -15.67 -15.13 23.84
N THR A 36 -16.14 -13.98 23.38
CA THR A 36 -16.90 -13.87 22.12
C THR A 36 -16.01 -14.17 20.92
N ILE A 37 -16.57 -14.62 19.80
CA ILE A 37 -15.84 -14.86 18.54
C ILE A 37 -15.03 -13.61 18.11
N ALA A 38 -15.60 -12.42 18.25
CA ALA A 38 -14.89 -11.17 17.93
C ALA A 38 -13.63 -10.95 18.80
N GLN A 39 -13.69 -11.29 20.10
CA GLN A 39 -12.52 -11.20 20.98
C GLN A 39 -11.46 -12.25 20.63
N GLN A 40 -11.89 -13.47 20.28
CA GLN A 40 -10.98 -14.52 19.83
C GLN A 40 -10.27 -14.10 18.53
N LEU A 41 -11.00 -13.54 17.56
CA LEU A 41 -10.45 -13.02 16.31
C LEU A 41 -9.37 -11.95 16.54
N LEU A 42 -9.62 -10.96 17.40
CA LEU A 42 -8.62 -9.93 17.73
C LEU A 42 -7.33 -10.52 18.35
N ARG A 43 -7.45 -11.66 19.05
CA ARG A 43 -6.32 -12.39 19.62
C ARG A 43 -5.54 -13.20 18.58
N VAL A 44 -6.22 -13.90 17.67
CA VAL A 44 -5.59 -14.81 16.70
C VAL A 44 -5.23 -14.15 15.37
N ALA A 45 -5.85 -13.00 15.05
CA ALA A 45 -5.64 -12.26 13.82
C ALA A 45 -5.17 -10.82 14.10
N PRO A 46 -3.86 -10.61 14.34
CA PRO A 46 -3.31 -9.30 14.66
C PRO A 46 -3.63 -8.21 13.63
N MET A 47 -3.83 -8.59 12.36
CA MET A 47 -4.19 -7.65 11.29
C MET A 47 -5.50 -6.88 11.55
N LEU A 48 -6.38 -7.42 12.40
CA LEU A 48 -7.64 -6.78 12.79
C LEU A 48 -7.48 -5.78 13.96
N ASN A 49 -6.35 -5.79 14.68
CA ASN A 49 -6.14 -4.94 15.86
C ASN A 49 -5.85 -3.47 15.52
N ASP A 50 -5.46 -3.15 14.28
CA ASP A 50 -5.06 -1.80 13.85
C ASP A 50 -6.25 -0.84 13.61
N ALA A 51 -7.21 -0.82 14.54
CA ALA A 51 -8.43 -0.02 14.47
C ALA A 51 -9.33 -0.32 13.25
N GLN A 52 -9.21 -1.51 12.66
CA GLN A 52 -10.05 -1.95 11.56
C GLN A 52 -11.43 -2.31 12.08
N GLN A 53 -12.48 -1.85 11.39
CA GLN A 53 -13.83 -2.33 11.67
C GLN A 53 -14.02 -3.66 10.94
N PHE A 54 -14.62 -4.63 11.62
CA PHE A 54 -15.01 -5.89 11.00
C PHE A 54 -16.40 -6.33 11.47
N SER A 55 -17.08 -7.13 10.65
CA SER A 55 -18.38 -7.72 10.95
C SER A 55 -18.36 -9.19 10.56
N VAL A 56 -18.36 -10.08 11.54
CA VAL A 56 -18.50 -11.53 11.32
C VAL A 56 -19.91 -11.80 10.78
N LEU A 57 -19.98 -12.49 9.65
CA LEU A 57 -21.21 -12.89 8.97
C LEU A 57 -21.55 -14.36 9.25
N LEU A 58 -20.55 -15.24 9.25
CA LEU A 58 -20.68 -16.66 9.59
C LEU A 58 -19.49 -17.07 10.45
N ASN A 59 -19.75 -17.79 11.54
CA ASN A 59 -18.72 -18.41 12.38
C ASN A 59 -18.97 -19.91 12.58
N PHE A 60 -20.02 -20.46 11.97
CA PHE A 60 -20.35 -21.88 11.94
C PHE A 60 -20.62 -22.51 13.32
N GLU A 61 -20.79 -21.70 14.36
CA GLU A 61 -21.18 -22.17 15.70
C GLU A 61 -22.64 -22.69 15.73
N SER A 62 -23.43 -22.33 14.71
CA SER A 62 -24.77 -22.87 14.47
C SER A 62 -24.82 -23.67 13.18
N ARG A 63 -25.57 -24.79 13.17
CA ARG A 63 -25.84 -25.54 11.94
C ARG A 63 -26.65 -24.74 10.92
N ASP A 64 -27.41 -23.74 11.37
CA ASP A 64 -28.21 -22.88 10.49
C ASP A 64 -27.33 -22.00 9.59
N ASP A 65 -26.07 -21.75 9.97
CA ASP A 65 -25.10 -21.03 9.13
C ASP A 65 -24.88 -21.74 7.78
N ALA A 66 -25.01 -23.07 7.75
CA ALA A 66 -24.92 -23.86 6.52
C ALA A 66 -25.99 -23.50 5.48
N LEU A 67 -27.10 -22.86 5.87
CA LEU A 67 -28.15 -22.41 4.94
C LEU A 67 -27.67 -21.30 3.99
N PHE A 68 -26.64 -20.56 4.40
CA PHE A 68 -26.03 -19.49 3.61
C PHE A 68 -24.87 -19.98 2.74
N VAL A 69 -24.50 -21.26 2.86
CA VAL A 69 -23.40 -21.88 2.12
C VAL A 69 -23.97 -22.83 1.07
N GLN A 70 -23.45 -22.77 -0.14
CA GLN A 70 -23.75 -23.68 -1.24
C GLN A 70 -22.50 -24.43 -1.66
N VAL A 71 -22.58 -25.75 -1.63
CA VAL A 71 -21.58 -26.68 -2.14
C VAL A 71 -22.35 -27.74 -2.95
N PRO A 72 -21.72 -28.35 -3.97
CA PRO A 72 -22.32 -29.50 -4.66
C PRO A 72 -22.74 -30.60 -3.66
N GLU A 73 -23.89 -31.25 -3.93
CA GLU A 73 -24.63 -32.02 -2.93
C GLU A 73 -23.76 -33.00 -2.14
N LYS A 74 -23.82 -32.89 -0.80
CA LYS A 74 -23.12 -33.72 0.20
C LYS A 74 -21.59 -33.58 0.25
N MET A 75 -21.03 -32.53 -0.36
CA MET A 75 -19.58 -32.27 -0.31
C MET A 75 -19.17 -31.23 0.73
N GLY A 76 -20.03 -30.90 1.70
CA GLY A 76 -19.63 -30.07 2.83
C GLY A 76 -20.57 -30.17 4.03
N ALA A 77 -20.05 -29.81 5.21
CA ALA A 77 -20.77 -29.81 6.47
C ALA A 77 -20.07 -28.92 7.50
N VAL A 78 -20.83 -28.45 8.48
CA VAL A 78 -20.28 -27.86 9.71
C VAL A 78 -19.71 -29.00 10.58
N VAL A 79 -18.46 -28.86 11.02
CA VAL A 79 -17.72 -29.86 11.80
C VAL A 79 -16.95 -29.19 12.95
N ASP A 80 -16.59 -29.99 13.96
CA ASP A 80 -15.90 -29.57 15.19
C ASP A 80 -14.44 -30.07 15.28
N ASP A 81 -13.90 -30.62 14.18
CA ASP A 81 -12.56 -31.20 14.15
C ASP A 81 -11.43 -30.16 13.95
N HIS A 82 -11.76 -29.01 13.35
CA HIS A 82 -10.87 -27.88 13.14
C HIS A 82 -11.69 -26.59 13.19
N ALA A 83 -11.17 -25.56 13.86
CA ALA A 83 -11.77 -24.22 13.87
C ALA A 83 -10.65 -23.17 13.96
N PHE A 84 -10.88 -22.00 13.39
CA PHE A 84 -9.98 -20.85 13.53
C PHE A 84 -10.29 -20.09 14.82
N THR A 85 -11.58 -19.84 15.05
CA THR A 85 -12.11 -19.42 16.35
C THR A 85 -13.32 -20.28 16.71
N GLY A 86 -13.82 -20.17 17.94
CA GLY A 86 -14.97 -20.97 18.35
C GLY A 86 -14.66 -22.46 18.45
N GLN A 87 -15.61 -23.29 18.01
CA GLN A 87 -15.55 -24.75 18.07
C GLN A 87 -15.79 -25.40 16.72
N CYS A 88 -16.47 -24.72 15.80
CA CYS A 88 -16.89 -25.29 14.53
C CYS A 88 -16.30 -24.53 13.35
N SER A 89 -16.15 -25.21 12.21
CA SER A 89 -15.94 -24.57 10.92
C SER A 89 -16.67 -25.32 9.81
N TYR A 90 -16.72 -24.73 8.62
CA TYR A 90 -17.30 -25.39 7.46
C TYR A 90 -16.25 -26.22 6.72
N ARG A 91 -16.39 -27.54 6.70
CA ARG A 91 -15.51 -28.44 5.97
C ARG A 91 -16.06 -28.72 4.58
N ILE A 92 -15.18 -28.60 3.59
CA ILE A 92 -15.37 -28.95 2.19
C ILE A 92 -14.63 -30.27 1.94
N GLU A 93 -15.34 -31.27 1.41
CA GLU A 93 -14.75 -32.58 1.08
C GLU A 93 -13.92 -32.53 -0.21
N SER A 94 -12.99 -33.47 -0.33
CA SER A 94 -12.13 -33.58 -1.52
C SER A 94 -12.96 -33.75 -2.80
N GLY A 95 -12.62 -33.01 -3.85
CA GLY A 95 -13.31 -33.07 -5.14
C GLY A 95 -14.49 -32.09 -5.28
N ALA A 96 -14.85 -31.36 -4.23
CA ALA A 96 -15.76 -30.22 -4.38
C ALA A 96 -15.04 -29.09 -5.13
N PRO A 97 -15.54 -28.65 -6.30
CA PRO A 97 -14.87 -27.60 -7.08
C PRO A 97 -14.96 -26.23 -6.40
N GLN A 98 -16.04 -25.96 -5.66
CA GLN A 98 -16.29 -24.64 -5.08
C GLN A 98 -17.26 -24.68 -3.90
N LEU A 99 -17.13 -23.67 -3.04
CA LEU A 99 -18.07 -23.26 -2.02
C LEU A 99 -18.57 -21.85 -2.36
N SER A 100 -19.86 -21.56 -2.21
CA SER A 100 -20.43 -20.23 -2.41
C SER A 100 -21.16 -19.76 -1.16
N VAL A 101 -20.86 -18.54 -0.71
CA VAL A 101 -21.53 -17.87 0.40
C VAL A 101 -22.52 -16.85 -0.14
N LYS A 102 -23.80 -17.00 0.23
CA LYS A 102 -24.88 -16.08 -0.13
C LYS A 102 -24.84 -14.83 0.74
N LEU A 103 -24.04 -13.85 0.35
CA LEU A 103 -23.96 -12.56 1.06
C LEU A 103 -25.31 -11.83 1.10
N SER A 104 -26.14 -12.02 0.07
CA SER A 104 -27.49 -11.44 -0.01
C SER A 104 -28.38 -11.71 1.21
N GLY A 105 -28.37 -12.94 1.73
CA GLY A 105 -29.14 -13.33 2.91
C GLY A 105 -28.52 -12.81 4.20
N LEU A 106 -27.19 -12.73 4.25
CA LEU A 106 -26.41 -12.26 5.41
C LEU A 106 -26.45 -10.74 5.58
N LEU A 107 -26.68 -10.02 4.49
CA LEU A 107 -26.69 -8.55 4.44
C LEU A 107 -28.10 -7.96 4.30
N ALA A 108 -29.14 -8.78 4.48
CA ALA A 108 -30.53 -8.33 4.32
C ALA A 108 -30.81 -7.07 5.16
N GLY A 109 -31.27 -6.01 4.49
CA GLY A 109 -31.58 -4.72 5.12
C GLY A 109 -30.39 -3.79 5.37
N ARG A 110 -29.16 -4.15 4.98
CA ARG A 110 -27.97 -3.32 5.13
C ARG A 110 -27.56 -2.69 3.79
N PRO A 111 -27.23 -1.39 3.73
CA PRO A 111 -26.57 -0.80 2.58
C PRO A 111 -25.23 -1.50 2.31
N PHE A 112 -25.00 -1.90 1.06
CA PHE A 112 -23.77 -2.57 0.64
C PHE A 112 -23.28 -1.95 -0.68
N PRO A 113 -21.97 -1.63 -0.82
CA PRO A 113 -20.84 -2.04 0.02
C PRO A 113 -20.70 -1.25 1.35
N GLY A 114 -21.37 -0.11 1.50
CA GLY A 114 -21.26 0.71 2.72
C GLY A 114 -19.82 1.18 2.93
N THR A 115 -19.28 1.01 4.14
CA THR A 115 -17.86 1.27 4.46
C THR A 115 -16.95 0.06 4.22
N TRP A 116 -17.52 -1.11 3.90
CA TRP A 116 -16.75 -2.35 3.79
C TRP A 116 -15.87 -2.34 2.54
N THR A 117 -14.62 -2.73 2.73
CA THR A 117 -13.61 -2.73 1.66
C THR A 117 -13.23 -4.13 1.21
N MET A 118 -13.42 -5.13 2.07
CA MET A 118 -13.09 -6.53 1.79
C MET A 118 -14.14 -7.47 2.37
N VAL A 119 -14.27 -8.64 1.75
CA VAL A 119 -15.02 -9.79 2.27
C VAL A 119 -14.16 -11.04 2.16
N GLY A 120 -14.26 -11.94 3.12
CA GLY A 120 -13.44 -13.14 3.15
C GLY A 120 -13.59 -13.91 4.45
N GLY A 121 -12.63 -14.77 4.74
CA GLY A 121 -12.56 -15.55 5.97
C GLY A 121 -11.22 -16.24 6.10
N TYR A 122 -11.13 -17.23 6.98
CA TYR A 122 -9.92 -18.01 7.20
C TYR A 122 -10.07 -19.38 6.59
N VAL A 123 -9.06 -19.82 5.84
CA VAL A 123 -9.06 -21.11 5.16
C VAL A 123 -7.89 -21.95 5.67
N PHE A 124 -8.17 -23.21 6.01
CA PHE A 124 -7.16 -24.19 6.41
C PHE A 124 -7.16 -25.39 5.47
N SER A 125 -5.97 -25.92 5.19
CA SER A 125 -5.81 -27.22 4.56
C SER A 125 -4.61 -27.96 5.15
N ALA A 126 -4.74 -29.26 5.38
CA ALA A 126 -3.63 -30.10 5.84
C ALA A 126 -2.57 -30.36 4.75
N GLN A 127 -2.88 -30.03 3.49
CA GLN A 127 -2.01 -30.19 2.34
C GLN A 127 -1.86 -28.88 1.58
N PRO A 128 -0.83 -28.70 0.73
CA PRO A 128 -0.75 -27.54 -0.13
C PRO A 128 -1.97 -27.50 -1.05
N ALA A 129 -2.64 -26.36 -1.09
CA ALA A 129 -3.81 -26.14 -1.92
C ALA A 129 -3.81 -24.70 -2.43
N ARG A 130 -4.56 -24.44 -3.49
CA ARG A 130 -4.87 -23.07 -3.94
C ARG A 130 -6.36 -22.85 -3.85
N VAL A 131 -6.76 -21.71 -3.30
CA VAL A 131 -8.14 -21.24 -3.37
C VAL A 131 -8.21 -20.00 -4.22
N THR A 132 -9.27 -19.86 -5.00
CA THR A 132 -9.56 -18.63 -5.74
C THR A 132 -10.87 -18.06 -5.21
N LEU A 133 -10.80 -16.89 -4.58
CA LEU A 133 -12.01 -16.15 -4.27
C LEU A 133 -12.49 -15.46 -5.53
N HIS A 134 -13.79 -15.54 -5.78
CA HIS A 134 -14.49 -14.75 -6.78
C HIS A 134 -15.55 -13.93 -6.06
N PHE A 135 -15.56 -12.63 -6.33
CA PHE A 135 -16.62 -11.74 -5.90
C PHE A 135 -17.55 -11.53 -7.09
N ASP A 136 -18.65 -12.27 -7.10
CA ASP A 136 -19.62 -12.25 -8.20
C ASP A 136 -20.52 -11.03 -8.05
N SER A 137 -20.14 -9.97 -8.75
CA SER A 137 -20.95 -8.79 -9.00
C SER A 137 -21.09 -8.57 -10.50
N PRO A 138 -22.31 -8.34 -11.04
CA PRO A 138 -22.52 -8.12 -12.47
C PRO A 138 -21.71 -6.95 -13.04
N ALA A 139 -21.41 -5.95 -12.21
CA ALA A 139 -20.74 -4.73 -12.65
C ALA A 139 -19.21 -4.90 -12.76
N MET A 140 -18.61 -5.72 -11.89
CA MET A 140 -17.16 -5.86 -11.82
C MET A 140 -16.78 -7.20 -11.18
N PRO A 141 -16.70 -8.30 -11.95
CA PRO A 141 -16.21 -9.56 -11.43
C PRO A 141 -14.75 -9.40 -11.01
N GLN A 142 -14.44 -9.83 -9.79
CA GLN A 142 -13.07 -9.84 -9.27
C GLN A 142 -12.72 -11.26 -8.85
N SER A 143 -11.48 -11.67 -9.11
CA SER A 143 -10.96 -12.94 -8.63
C SER A 143 -9.58 -12.77 -8.00
N ARG A 144 -9.30 -13.55 -6.96
CA ARG A 144 -8.02 -13.53 -6.25
C ARG A 144 -7.59 -14.95 -5.89
N PRO A 145 -6.52 -15.48 -6.51
CA PRO A 145 -5.92 -16.73 -6.09
C PRO A 145 -5.09 -16.52 -4.81
N VAL A 146 -5.15 -17.48 -3.90
CA VAL A 146 -4.37 -17.53 -2.66
C VAL A 146 -3.84 -18.95 -2.48
N ASP A 147 -2.53 -19.06 -2.31
CA ASP A 147 -1.86 -20.33 -2.03
C ASP A 147 -1.90 -20.60 -0.52
N LEU A 148 -2.47 -21.75 -0.14
CA LEU A 148 -2.61 -22.18 1.24
C LEU A 148 -1.37 -22.96 1.68
N GLN A 149 -0.82 -22.55 2.81
CA GLN A 149 0.25 -23.31 3.45
C GLN A 149 -0.34 -24.52 4.21
N PRO A 150 0.31 -25.69 4.15
CA PRO A 150 -0.17 -26.87 4.86
C PRO A 150 -0.21 -26.64 6.38
N ASN A 151 -1.31 -27.07 6.99
CA ASN A 151 -1.55 -27.02 8.44
C ASN A 151 -1.52 -25.59 9.02
N LEU A 152 -1.85 -24.57 8.22
CA LEU A 152 -1.93 -23.19 8.66
C LEU A 152 -3.25 -22.56 8.22
N TRP A 153 -3.91 -21.85 9.14
CA TRP A 153 -5.03 -20.98 8.81
C TRP A 153 -4.51 -19.77 8.04
N THR A 154 -4.99 -19.62 6.81
CA THR A 154 -4.59 -18.54 5.90
C THR A 154 -5.74 -17.55 5.75
N PRO A 155 -5.53 -16.23 5.94
CA PRO A 155 -6.55 -15.23 5.65
C PRO A 155 -6.79 -15.16 4.14
N VAL A 156 -8.03 -15.31 3.72
CA VAL A 156 -8.41 -15.26 2.32
C VAL A 156 -9.51 -14.22 2.16
N PHE A 157 -9.15 -13.05 1.63
CA PHE A 157 -10.02 -11.89 1.46
C PHE A 157 -9.99 -11.39 0.02
N ILE A 158 -11.10 -10.86 -0.48
CA ILE A 158 -11.19 -10.20 -1.77
C ILE A 158 -11.78 -8.80 -1.61
N ASP A 159 -11.36 -7.89 -2.48
CA ASP A 159 -11.85 -6.52 -2.47
C ASP A 159 -13.33 -6.45 -2.80
N ILE A 160 -14.00 -5.48 -2.18
CA ILE A 160 -15.37 -5.11 -2.51
C ILE A 160 -15.29 -3.84 -3.38
N PRO A 161 -15.94 -3.82 -4.57
CA PRO A 161 -16.09 -2.62 -5.38
C PRO A 161 -16.57 -1.41 -4.57
N SER A 162 -16.07 -0.20 -4.85
CA SER A 162 -16.57 1.02 -4.18
C SER A 162 -17.94 1.46 -4.68
N GLN A 163 -18.32 1.02 -5.87
CA GLN A 163 -19.57 1.39 -6.49
C GLN A 163 -20.72 0.61 -5.83
N PRO A 164 -21.89 1.24 -5.65
CA PRO A 164 -23.09 0.53 -5.23
C PRO A 164 -23.37 -0.66 -6.16
N ILE A 165 -23.61 -1.83 -5.58
CA ILE A 165 -23.90 -3.03 -6.34
C ILE A 165 -25.40 -3.07 -6.59
N SER A 166 -25.80 -2.88 -7.85
CA SER A 166 -27.16 -3.14 -8.28
C SER A 166 -27.44 -4.65 -8.32
N ALA A 167 -28.71 -5.02 -8.23
CA ALA A 167 -29.13 -6.42 -8.29
C ALA A 167 -28.64 -7.12 -9.59
N PRO A 168 -28.39 -8.46 -9.58
CA PRO A 168 -28.57 -9.43 -8.48
C PRO A 168 -27.64 -9.22 -7.28
N PRO A 169 -28.02 -9.72 -6.10
CA PRO A 169 -27.26 -9.49 -4.90
C PRO A 169 -25.94 -10.30 -4.92
N PRO A 170 -24.87 -9.77 -4.33
CA PRO A 170 -23.53 -10.34 -4.49
C PRO A 170 -23.40 -11.70 -3.80
N SER A 171 -22.52 -12.55 -4.34
CA SER A 171 -22.07 -13.78 -3.71
C SER A 171 -20.55 -13.84 -3.65
N LEU A 172 -20.03 -14.45 -2.59
CA LEU A 172 -18.61 -14.79 -2.48
C LEU A 172 -18.46 -16.26 -2.85
N VAL A 173 -17.74 -16.55 -3.92
CA VAL A 173 -17.44 -17.93 -4.33
C VAL A 173 -15.98 -18.22 -3.99
N CYS A 174 -15.74 -19.30 -3.27
CA CYS A 174 -14.41 -19.85 -2.99
C CYS A 174 -14.24 -21.12 -3.83
N GLU A 175 -13.49 -21.02 -4.92
CA GLU A 175 -13.11 -22.15 -5.75
C GLU A 175 -11.88 -22.83 -5.14
N VAL A 176 -11.94 -24.16 -4.97
CA VAL A 176 -10.87 -24.92 -4.33
C VAL A 176 -10.16 -25.76 -5.38
N SER A 177 -8.92 -25.37 -5.69
CA SER A 177 -7.99 -26.17 -6.48
C SER A 177 -7.11 -26.99 -5.53
N SER A 178 -7.66 -28.13 -5.07
CA SER A 178 -6.89 -29.12 -4.32
C SER A 178 -7.06 -30.49 -5.00
N PRO A 179 -5.98 -31.08 -5.55
CA PRO A 179 -6.07 -32.39 -6.20
C PRO A 179 -6.48 -33.47 -5.20
N HIS A 180 -6.04 -33.35 -3.94
CA HIS A 180 -6.32 -34.29 -2.86
C HIS A 180 -6.34 -33.52 -1.53
N GLY A 181 -7.49 -33.37 -0.89
CA GLY A 181 -7.52 -32.76 0.43
C GLY A 181 -8.85 -32.12 0.80
N LYS A 182 -9.13 -32.15 2.10
CA LYS A 182 -10.23 -31.40 2.70
C LYS A 182 -9.77 -29.96 2.93
N VAL A 183 -10.71 -29.04 2.88
CA VAL A 183 -10.48 -27.62 3.19
C VAL A 183 -11.50 -27.20 4.23
N TRP A 184 -11.06 -26.45 5.22
CA TRP A 184 -11.93 -25.87 6.24
C TRP A 184 -12.00 -24.37 6.00
N PHE A 185 -13.20 -23.82 6.08
CA PHE A 185 -13.47 -22.40 5.92
C PHE A 185 -14.23 -21.90 7.14
N ASP A 186 -13.72 -20.82 7.72
CA ASP A 186 -14.21 -20.31 8.99
C ASP A 186 -14.24 -18.77 9.02
N ASP A 187 -15.02 -18.22 9.94
CA ASP A 187 -15.11 -16.80 10.23
C ASP A 187 -15.29 -15.91 8.98
N VAL A 188 -16.34 -16.17 8.21
CA VAL A 188 -16.68 -15.32 7.05
C VAL A 188 -17.07 -13.94 7.57
N MET A 189 -16.39 -12.90 7.10
CA MET A 189 -16.55 -11.55 7.62
C MET A 189 -16.36 -10.47 6.56
N LEU A 190 -16.87 -9.28 6.88
CA LEU A 190 -16.55 -8.03 6.20
C LEU A 190 -15.48 -7.29 6.99
N VAL A 191 -14.56 -6.64 6.26
CA VAL A 191 -13.49 -5.82 6.85
C VAL A 191 -13.45 -4.47 6.16
N ASP A 192 -13.45 -3.41 6.96
CA ASP A 192 -13.06 -2.06 6.55
C ASP A 192 -11.60 -1.86 6.96
N ASN A 193 -10.73 -1.97 5.96
CA ASN A 193 -9.29 -1.72 6.11
C ASN A 193 -8.88 -0.38 5.49
N SER A 194 -9.86 0.49 5.23
CA SER A 194 -9.60 1.80 4.66
C SER A 194 -8.68 2.60 5.58
N LYS A 195 -7.68 3.24 4.98
CA LYS A 195 -6.73 4.09 5.71
C LYS A 195 -6.37 5.26 4.82
N SER A 196 -6.72 6.47 5.24
CA SER A 196 -6.19 7.66 4.57
C SER A 196 -4.77 7.91 5.07
N TYR A 197 -3.83 8.07 4.15
CA TYR A 197 -2.46 8.47 4.48
C TYR A 197 -2.31 10.00 4.53
N MET A 198 -3.33 10.73 4.09
CA MET A 198 -3.41 12.19 4.14
C MET A 198 -4.63 12.65 4.94
N PRO A 199 -4.51 13.69 5.78
CA PRO A 199 -5.67 14.34 6.37
C PRO A 199 -6.61 14.90 5.30
N ALA A 200 -7.92 14.81 5.50
CA ALA A 200 -8.91 15.34 4.54
C ALA A 200 -8.76 16.86 4.30
N ALA A 201 -8.34 17.61 5.33
CA ALA A 201 -8.07 19.06 5.22
C ALA A 201 -6.86 19.38 4.33
N GLU A 202 -5.98 18.41 4.10
CA GLU A 202 -4.76 18.54 3.29
C GLU A 202 -4.95 18.03 1.85
N ALA A 203 -6.10 17.41 1.54
CA ALA A 203 -6.41 16.95 0.20
C ALA A 203 -6.70 18.14 -0.71
N THR A 204 -5.77 18.48 -1.59
CA THR A 204 -5.91 19.57 -2.58
C THR A 204 -6.23 19.02 -3.96
N GLU A 205 -7.18 19.61 -4.69
CA GLU A 205 -7.42 19.30 -6.11
C GLU A 205 -7.66 17.81 -6.42
N GLY A 206 -8.28 17.08 -5.48
CA GLY A 206 -8.53 15.65 -5.63
C GLY A 206 -7.29 14.76 -5.55
N TRP A 207 -6.14 15.29 -5.11
CA TRP A 207 -4.97 14.49 -4.71
C TRP A 207 -5.28 13.75 -3.40
N THR A 208 -5.27 12.42 -3.47
CA THR A 208 -5.53 11.56 -2.31
C THR A 208 -4.63 10.33 -2.35
N VAL A 209 -4.18 9.91 -1.17
CA VAL A 209 -3.43 8.65 -0.97
C VAL A 209 -4.13 7.87 0.12
N GLN A 210 -4.68 6.71 -0.22
CA GLN A 210 -5.44 5.89 0.70
C GLN A 210 -5.21 4.41 0.45
N ARG A 211 -5.20 3.60 1.51
CA ARG A 211 -5.40 2.16 1.41
C ARG A 211 -6.89 1.89 1.32
N ARG A 212 -7.29 1.02 0.40
CA ARG A 212 -8.64 0.49 0.30
C ARG A 212 -8.56 -0.94 -0.23
N GLY A 213 -9.03 -1.88 0.59
CA GLY A 213 -8.92 -3.29 0.26
C GLY A 213 -7.45 -3.71 0.17
N THR A 214 -7.11 -4.49 -0.85
CA THR A 214 -5.77 -4.98 -1.09
C THR A 214 -4.80 -3.95 -1.66
N GLN A 215 -5.28 -2.72 -1.94
CA GLN A 215 -4.54 -1.73 -2.71
C GLN A 215 -4.28 -0.45 -1.91
N ILE A 216 -3.13 0.15 -2.16
CA ILE A 216 -2.83 1.56 -1.89
C ILE A 216 -3.09 2.33 -3.18
N ILE A 217 -3.98 3.31 -3.12
CA ILE A 217 -4.43 4.11 -4.25
C ILE A 217 -3.91 5.53 -4.07
N ALA A 218 -3.05 5.96 -4.99
CA ALA A 218 -2.62 7.34 -5.15
C ALA A 218 -3.26 7.92 -6.40
N GLN A 219 -4.08 8.95 -6.26
CA GLN A 219 -4.83 9.50 -7.38
C GLN A 219 -4.90 11.02 -7.30
N SER A 220 -4.98 11.66 -8.46
CA SER A 220 -5.38 13.06 -8.61
C SER A 220 -6.51 13.13 -9.63
N ALA A 221 -7.67 13.63 -9.20
CA ALA A 221 -8.89 13.63 -10.00
C ALA A 221 -8.67 14.27 -11.38
N GLY A 222 -9.01 13.53 -12.44
CA GLY A 222 -8.85 13.97 -13.84
C GLY A 222 -7.43 13.86 -14.41
N LYS A 223 -6.41 13.51 -13.60
CA LYS A 223 -5.01 13.36 -14.05
C LYS A 223 -4.57 11.90 -14.09
N PHE A 224 -4.58 11.22 -12.94
CA PHE A 224 -4.13 9.82 -12.85
C PHE A 224 -4.76 9.06 -11.68
N ASN A 225 -4.71 7.74 -11.76
CA ASN A 225 -5.05 6.80 -10.70
C ASN A 225 -4.01 5.66 -10.69
N LEU A 226 -3.15 5.64 -9.68
CA LEU A 226 -2.16 4.59 -9.45
C LEU A 226 -2.63 3.67 -8.33
N ALA A 227 -2.80 2.39 -8.64
CA ALA A 227 -3.11 1.35 -7.67
C ALA A 227 -1.90 0.44 -7.45
N LEU A 228 -1.46 0.32 -6.20
CA LEU A 228 -0.33 -0.50 -5.77
C LEU A 228 -0.83 -1.60 -4.83
N VAL A 229 -0.48 -2.86 -5.05
CA VAL A 229 -0.84 -3.96 -4.14
C VAL A 229 -0.11 -3.78 -2.81
N SER A 230 -0.82 -3.80 -1.68
CA SER A 230 -0.26 -3.58 -0.34
C SER A 230 0.66 -4.74 0.10
N MET A 231 1.67 -4.43 0.92
CA MET A 231 2.50 -5.45 1.61
C MET A 231 1.69 -6.35 2.54
N ASP A 232 0.52 -5.89 3.02
CA ASP A 232 -0.40 -6.70 3.85
C ASP A 232 -0.94 -7.92 3.10
N VAL A 233 -0.86 -7.90 1.76
CA VAL A 233 -1.48 -8.87 0.86
C VAL A 233 -0.46 -9.75 0.17
N LEU A 234 0.64 -9.14 -0.26
CA LEU A 234 1.74 -9.80 -0.93
C LEU A 234 3.03 -9.36 -0.23
N PRO A 235 3.94 -10.27 0.18
CA PRO A 235 5.21 -9.86 0.79
C PRO A 235 5.99 -8.85 -0.08
N ALA A 236 5.98 -9.02 -1.40
CA ALA A 236 6.58 -8.08 -2.36
C ALA A 236 5.66 -6.89 -2.73
N GLY A 237 4.61 -6.62 -1.96
CA GLY A 237 3.71 -5.48 -2.15
C GLY A 237 4.37 -4.15 -1.80
N TRP A 238 3.55 -3.12 -1.70
CA TRP A 238 3.96 -1.74 -1.43
C TRP A 238 3.47 -1.27 -0.06
N GLN A 239 4.28 -0.44 0.58
CA GLN A 239 3.94 0.31 1.79
C GLN A 239 4.10 1.81 1.51
N CYS A 240 3.23 2.63 2.08
CA CYS A 240 3.33 4.09 2.03
C CYS A 240 4.23 4.57 3.17
N ASP A 241 5.34 5.23 2.84
CA ASP A 241 6.27 5.84 3.81
C ASP A 241 5.85 7.26 4.18
N GLU A 242 5.41 8.01 3.17
CA GLU A 242 5.14 9.44 3.25
C GLU A 242 3.96 9.73 2.33
N ALA A 243 2.99 10.51 2.80
CA ALA A 243 1.97 11.10 1.95
C ALA A 243 1.63 12.49 2.49
N ASN A 244 1.63 13.48 1.61
CA ASN A 244 1.38 14.87 1.94
C ASN A 244 0.85 15.63 0.71
N PRO A 245 0.49 16.93 0.83
CA PRO A 245 -0.05 17.71 -0.29
C PRO A 245 0.84 17.79 -1.54
N VAL A 246 2.15 17.56 -1.43
CA VAL A 246 3.11 17.67 -2.53
C VAL A 246 3.34 16.31 -3.21
N ARG A 247 3.61 15.27 -2.42
CA ARG A 247 3.99 13.94 -2.92
C ARG A 247 3.56 12.80 -2.01
N ALA A 248 3.70 11.59 -2.53
CA ALA A 248 3.69 10.34 -1.78
C ALA A 248 4.93 9.52 -2.11
N ARG A 249 5.44 8.77 -1.12
CA ARG A 249 6.55 7.84 -1.28
C ARG A 249 6.13 6.45 -0.83
N PHE A 250 6.53 5.47 -1.62
CA PHE A 250 6.23 4.07 -1.39
C PHE A 250 7.51 3.26 -1.47
N HIS A 251 7.61 2.20 -0.66
CA HIS A 251 8.65 1.19 -0.79
C HIS A 251 8.06 -0.22 -0.84
N SER A 252 8.87 -1.17 -1.29
CA SER A 252 8.59 -2.60 -1.28
C SER A 252 9.77 -3.36 -0.65
N LEU A 253 9.53 -4.58 -0.15
CA LEU A 253 10.56 -5.43 0.48
C LEU A 253 11.76 -5.77 -0.45
N GLY A 254 11.68 -5.46 -1.75
CA GLY A 254 12.77 -5.61 -2.71
C GLY A 254 13.68 -4.39 -2.91
N ASN A 255 13.72 -3.44 -1.96
CA ASN A 255 14.37 -2.12 -2.11
C ASN A 255 13.85 -1.30 -3.30
N GLN A 256 12.64 -1.61 -3.76
CA GLN A 256 12.00 -0.81 -4.79
C GLN A 256 11.34 0.40 -4.14
N THR A 257 11.44 1.55 -4.80
CA THR A 257 10.88 2.81 -4.33
C THR A 257 10.09 3.49 -5.42
N ILE A 258 8.96 4.09 -5.06
CA ILE A 258 8.19 4.97 -5.94
C ILE A 258 7.99 6.30 -5.23
N THR A 259 8.31 7.39 -5.91
CA THR A 259 7.86 8.72 -5.51
C THR A 259 6.83 9.22 -6.52
N VAL A 260 5.67 9.67 -6.06
CA VAL A 260 4.59 10.19 -6.91
C VAL A 260 4.23 11.60 -6.46
N TYR A 261 4.22 12.55 -7.40
CA TYR A 261 3.78 13.92 -7.17
C TYR A 261 2.32 14.09 -7.59
N ARG A 262 1.64 15.05 -6.96
CA ARG A 262 0.22 15.36 -7.20
C ARG A 262 -0.12 15.70 -8.67
N ASP A 263 0.86 16.07 -9.48
CA ASP A 263 0.71 16.43 -10.89
C ASP A 263 0.94 15.25 -11.86
N GLY A 264 1.20 14.05 -11.33
CA GLY A 264 1.38 12.83 -12.11
C GLY A 264 2.83 12.52 -12.49
N ARG A 265 3.80 13.34 -12.04
CA ARG A 265 5.21 12.93 -12.12
C ARG A 265 5.45 11.76 -11.17
N SER A 266 6.10 10.70 -11.64
CA SER A 266 6.53 9.61 -10.78
C SER A 266 7.95 9.17 -11.06
N TYR A 267 8.64 8.67 -10.03
CA TYR A 267 10.02 8.22 -10.09
C TYR A 267 10.08 6.81 -9.52
N TRP A 268 10.46 5.85 -10.36
CA TRP A 268 10.49 4.41 -10.05
C TRP A 268 11.94 3.98 -9.97
N ASN A 269 12.44 3.78 -8.75
CA ASN A 269 13.86 3.48 -8.50
C ASN A 269 14.81 4.51 -9.16
N GLY A 270 14.44 5.79 -9.14
CA GLY A 270 15.19 6.87 -9.80
C GLY A 270 14.79 7.16 -11.25
N GLU A 271 14.08 6.25 -11.92
CA GLU A 271 13.64 6.45 -13.30
C GLU A 271 12.34 7.24 -13.36
N PHE A 272 12.34 8.37 -14.07
CA PHE A 272 11.13 9.12 -14.32
C PHE A 272 10.13 8.33 -15.19
N ARG A 273 8.87 8.28 -14.75
CA ARG A 273 7.72 7.73 -15.48
C ARG A 273 6.50 8.64 -15.28
N GLY A 274 6.02 9.29 -16.34
CA GLY A 274 4.82 10.12 -16.28
C GLY A 274 3.54 9.29 -16.17
N LEU A 275 2.76 9.49 -15.10
CA LEU A 275 1.45 8.83 -14.93
C LEU A 275 0.36 9.52 -15.76
N ASP A 276 0.34 10.85 -15.72
CA ASP A 276 -0.55 11.72 -16.49
C ASP A 276 -0.08 11.86 -17.96
N ALA A 277 -1.02 12.05 -18.89
CA ALA A 277 -0.71 12.15 -20.31
C ALA A 277 0.24 13.33 -20.63
N HIS A 278 0.05 14.50 -20.01
CA HIS A 278 0.90 15.67 -20.21
C HIS A 278 2.32 15.48 -19.66
N GLN A 279 2.48 14.60 -18.67
CA GLN A 279 3.79 14.29 -18.09
C GLN A 279 4.61 13.32 -18.94
N ARG A 280 4.02 12.69 -19.97
CA ARG A 280 4.72 11.75 -20.87
C ARG A 280 5.47 12.44 -22.00
N ASP A 281 5.29 13.75 -22.19
CA ASP A 281 5.84 14.53 -23.31
C ASP A 281 7.37 14.79 -23.26
N GLY A 282 8.12 14.00 -22.48
CA GLY A 282 9.59 13.91 -22.51
C GLY A 282 10.37 15.07 -21.89
N GLY A 283 9.76 16.25 -21.68
CA GLY A 283 10.41 17.39 -21.04
C GLY A 283 10.93 17.06 -19.63
N GLN A 284 10.10 16.41 -18.82
CA GLN A 284 10.49 15.97 -17.48
C GLN A 284 11.57 14.86 -17.52
N THR A 285 11.52 13.96 -18.50
CA THR A 285 12.58 12.93 -18.68
C THR A 285 13.94 13.57 -18.93
N ARG A 286 14.00 14.60 -19.79
CA ARG A 286 15.25 15.34 -20.06
C ARG A 286 15.73 16.09 -18.82
N ALA A 287 14.82 16.74 -18.08
CA ALA A 287 15.16 17.42 -16.84
C ALA A 287 15.68 16.46 -15.75
N ASN A 288 15.20 15.21 -15.72
CA ASN A 288 15.71 14.18 -14.81
C ASN A 288 17.11 13.67 -15.21
N GLN A 289 17.40 13.61 -16.51
CA GLN A 289 18.71 13.15 -17.02
C GLN A 289 19.79 14.25 -16.96
N THR A 290 19.36 15.51 -17.04
CA THR A 290 20.22 16.68 -17.03
C THR A 290 19.63 17.73 -16.08
N PRO A 291 19.72 17.51 -14.76
CA PRO A 291 19.13 18.40 -13.77
C PRO A 291 19.78 19.79 -13.78
N ALA A 292 19.10 20.75 -13.17
CA ALA A 292 19.60 22.10 -12.98
C ALA A 292 20.73 22.14 -11.95
N SER A 293 21.58 23.16 -12.02
CA SER A 293 22.50 23.46 -10.92
C SER A 293 21.85 24.40 -9.91
N ILE A 294 22.23 24.22 -8.64
CA ILE A 294 21.85 25.09 -7.53
C ILE A 294 23.10 25.72 -6.94
N GLU A 295 23.08 27.03 -6.78
CA GLU A 295 24.12 27.81 -6.11
C GLU A 295 23.53 28.47 -4.87
N ILE A 296 24.19 28.30 -3.72
CA ILE A 296 23.80 28.84 -2.41
C ILE A 296 25.03 29.48 -1.79
N ALA A 297 24.87 30.65 -1.14
CA ALA A 297 25.94 31.22 -0.34
C ALA A 297 26.23 30.32 0.88
N GLU A 298 27.51 29.99 1.11
CA GLU A 298 27.92 29.05 2.17
C GLU A 298 27.43 29.47 3.58
N SER A 299 27.31 30.78 3.82
CA SER A 299 26.76 31.32 5.07
C SER A 299 25.28 30.98 5.30
N MET A 300 24.53 30.70 4.23
CA MET A 300 23.09 30.38 4.29
C MET A 300 22.81 28.88 4.22
N GLY A 301 23.68 28.10 3.57
CA GLY A 301 23.50 26.67 3.42
C GLY A 301 24.38 26.06 2.34
N ARG A 302 24.02 24.86 1.91
CA ARG A 302 24.69 24.13 0.82
C ARG A 302 23.72 23.18 0.11
N VAL A 303 24.09 22.76 -1.09
CA VAL A 303 23.46 21.62 -1.77
C VAL A 303 23.93 20.33 -1.10
N ASP A 304 22.99 19.45 -0.74
CA ASP A 304 23.30 18.16 -0.13
C ASP A 304 23.46 17.09 -1.20
N ARG A 305 24.71 16.78 -1.53
CA ARG A 305 25.11 15.88 -2.62
C ARG A 305 25.34 14.43 -2.16
N ASN A 306 25.19 14.16 -0.86
CA ASN A 306 25.51 12.85 -0.27
C ASN A 306 24.23 12.12 0.19
N THR A 307 23.09 12.42 -0.42
CA THR A 307 21.82 11.80 -0.04
C THR A 307 21.64 10.43 -0.70
N PRO A 308 21.08 9.43 -0.01
CA PRO A 308 20.72 8.17 -0.64
C PRO A 308 19.76 8.40 -1.80
N GLY A 309 20.14 7.99 -3.01
CA GLY A 309 19.35 8.16 -4.23
C GLY A 309 19.74 9.35 -5.11
N ASP A 310 20.78 10.11 -4.74
CA ASP A 310 21.54 11.01 -5.63
C ASP A 310 22.68 10.21 -6.26
N ALA A 311 22.50 9.79 -7.52
CA ALA A 311 23.36 8.80 -8.16
C ALA A 311 24.70 9.38 -8.64
N ASN A 312 24.76 10.70 -8.87
CA ASN A 312 25.92 11.37 -9.47
C ASN A 312 26.53 12.47 -8.57
N ASN A 313 25.99 12.65 -7.35
CA ASN A 313 26.37 13.67 -6.38
C ASN A 313 26.23 15.11 -6.90
N ASP A 314 25.20 15.39 -7.71
CA ASP A 314 24.93 16.75 -8.21
C ASP A 314 23.95 17.54 -7.32
N GLY A 315 23.31 16.86 -6.36
CA GLY A 315 22.32 17.41 -5.44
C GLY A 315 20.87 17.23 -5.88
N TYR A 316 20.62 16.67 -7.06
CA TYR A 316 19.33 16.18 -7.51
C TYR A 316 19.19 14.71 -7.16
N ASN A 317 18.26 14.40 -6.27
CA ASN A 317 17.99 13.02 -5.88
C ASN A 317 17.03 12.40 -6.89
N GLU A 318 17.51 11.51 -7.75
CA GLU A 318 16.69 10.90 -8.80
C GLU A 318 15.57 10.03 -8.21
N THR A 319 15.81 9.42 -7.05
CA THR A 319 14.82 8.55 -6.38
C THR A 319 13.59 9.31 -5.91
N THR A 320 13.79 10.54 -5.41
CA THR A 320 12.69 11.42 -4.99
C THR A 320 12.31 12.44 -6.04
N GLY A 321 13.11 12.65 -7.08
CA GLY A 321 12.91 13.70 -8.07
C GLY A 321 12.96 15.11 -7.49
N SER A 322 13.75 15.32 -6.43
CA SER A 322 13.85 16.60 -5.71
C SER A 322 15.30 17.04 -5.53
N TYR A 323 15.52 18.36 -5.49
CA TYR A 323 16.82 18.94 -5.19
C TYR A 323 17.00 19.07 -3.68
N ARG A 324 18.13 18.57 -3.15
CA ARG A 324 18.39 18.45 -1.72
C ARG A 324 19.22 19.61 -1.21
N ILE A 325 18.72 20.32 -0.20
CA ILE A 325 19.34 21.53 0.32
C ILE A 325 19.45 21.43 1.84
N ALA A 326 20.60 21.79 2.39
CA ALA A 326 20.83 21.90 3.83
C ALA A 326 21.00 23.38 4.21
N ALA A 327 20.04 23.92 4.95
CA ALA A 327 20.07 25.30 5.43
C ALA A 327 20.88 25.41 6.74
N ASN A 328 21.59 26.52 6.90
CA ASN A 328 22.36 26.85 8.11
C ASN A 328 21.59 27.79 9.07
N GLY A 329 20.38 28.24 8.70
CA GLY A 329 19.61 29.19 9.48
C GLY A 329 18.17 29.37 8.96
N PRO A 330 17.43 30.39 9.45
CA PRO A 330 16.02 30.61 9.12
C PRO A 330 15.80 31.20 7.72
N ARG A 331 16.86 31.59 7.00
CA ARG A 331 16.79 32.19 5.67
C ARG A 331 17.80 31.53 4.74
N ILE A 332 17.36 31.27 3.52
CA ILE A 332 18.20 30.77 2.44
C ILE A 332 17.79 31.42 1.12
N GLU A 333 18.78 31.94 0.41
CA GLU A 333 18.64 32.42 -0.96
C GLU A 333 19.48 31.51 -1.86
N LEU A 334 18.88 31.05 -2.96
CA LEU A 334 19.55 30.20 -3.92
C LEU A 334 19.29 30.66 -5.35
N ARG A 335 20.27 30.40 -6.21
CA ARG A 335 20.15 30.54 -7.65
C ARG A 335 19.96 29.16 -8.26
N PHE A 336 18.85 28.99 -8.97
CA PHE A 336 18.50 27.78 -9.69
C PHE A 336 18.75 28.01 -11.18
N THR A 337 19.62 27.20 -11.81
CA THR A 337 20.04 27.40 -13.20
C THR A 337 19.82 26.11 -14.00
N PRO A 338 18.79 26.06 -14.86
CA PRO A 338 18.59 24.92 -15.77
C PRO A 338 19.77 24.69 -16.69
N ALA A 339 20.01 23.44 -17.08
CA ALA A 339 20.97 23.12 -18.12
C ALA A 339 20.55 23.73 -19.48
N VAL A 340 21.54 24.05 -20.31
CA VAL A 340 21.31 24.71 -21.61
C VAL A 340 20.35 23.88 -22.47
N GLY A 341 19.21 24.47 -22.84
CA GLY A 341 18.18 23.83 -23.67
C GLY A 341 17.29 22.83 -22.93
N VAL A 342 17.37 22.75 -21.60
CA VAL A 342 16.56 21.85 -20.76
C VAL A 342 15.71 22.69 -19.82
N ALA A 343 14.43 22.85 -20.15
CA ALA A 343 13.47 23.46 -19.23
C ALA A 343 13.09 22.46 -18.14
N VAL A 344 13.04 22.91 -16.88
CA VAL A 344 12.71 22.06 -15.72
C VAL A 344 11.26 22.31 -15.29
N PRO A 345 10.33 21.36 -15.51
CA PRO A 345 8.93 21.53 -15.12
C PRO A 345 8.77 21.37 -13.61
N ARG A 346 8.18 22.39 -12.97
CA ARG A 346 7.73 22.38 -11.56
C ARG A 346 8.74 21.77 -10.58
N PRO A 347 10.02 22.20 -10.55
CA PRO A 347 11.03 21.58 -9.71
C PRO A 347 10.64 21.57 -8.24
N VAL A 348 11.04 20.52 -7.53
CA VAL A 348 10.77 20.36 -6.10
C VAL A 348 12.07 20.50 -5.35
N LEU A 349 12.08 21.40 -4.37
CA LEU A 349 13.20 21.65 -3.48
C LEU A 349 12.88 21.06 -2.12
N GLU A 350 13.81 20.30 -1.55
CA GLU A 350 13.67 19.67 -0.24
C GLU A 350 14.76 20.17 0.70
N PHE A 351 14.35 20.93 1.71
CA PHE A 351 15.22 21.58 2.66
C PHE A 351 15.29 20.81 3.97
N THR A 352 16.50 20.68 4.49
CA THR A 352 16.80 20.25 5.87
C THR A 352 17.38 21.42 6.65
N GLY A 353 17.29 21.40 7.99
CA GLY A 353 17.89 22.42 8.86
C GLY A 353 17.11 23.74 8.99
N LEU A 354 16.00 23.93 8.26
CA LEU A 354 15.12 25.09 8.46
C LEU A 354 14.36 24.96 9.79
N PRO A 355 14.40 25.97 10.69
CA PRO A 355 13.68 25.94 11.96
C PRO A 355 12.17 25.89 11.75
N PHE A 356 11.44 25.49 12.80
CA PHE A 356 9.98 25.54 12.81
C PHE A 356 9.49 26.99 12.81
N GLY A 357 8.38 27.23 12.11
CA GLY A 357 7.77 28.55 11.95
C GLY A 357 7.03 28.63 10.63
N LYS A 358 6.44 29.79 10.35
CA LYS A 358 5.70 30.01 9.11
C LYS A 358 6.69 30.17 7.96
N ILE A 359 6.58 29.30 6.96
CA ILE A 359 7.46 29.32 5.80
C ILE A 359 6.93 30.36 4.81
N LEU A 360 7.77 31.29 4.38
CA LEU A 360 7.52 32.15 3.24
C LEU A 360 8.54 31.84 2.15
N VAL A 361 8.04 31.58 0.95
CA VAL A 361 8.85 31.24 -0.23
C VAL A 361 8.56 32.26 -1.31
N THR A 362 9.60 32.79 -1.95
CA THR A 362 9.43 33.61 -3.15
C THR A 362 10.30 33.10 -4.29
N LEU A 363 9.77 33.17 -5.51
CA LEU A 363 10.47 32.94 -6.77
C LEU A 363 10.49 34.26 -7.53
N GLU A 364 11.68 34.85 -7.67
CA GLU A 364 11.85 36.19 -8.26
C GLU A 364 10.92 37.26 -7.62
N GLY A 365 10.77 37.19 -6.29
CA GLY A 365 9.90 38.10 -5.53
C GLY A 365 8.41 37.78 -5.58
N ARG A 366 7.98 36.73 -6.31
CA ARG A 366 6.59 36.26 -6.31
C ARG A 366 6.38 35.19 -5.24
N LEU A 367 5.37 35.35 -4.42
CA LEU A 367 5.02 34.40 -3.37
C LEU A 367 4.66 33.02 -3.97
N ILE A 368 5.22 31.96 -3.38
CA ILE A 368 4.83 30.58 -3.64
C ILE A 368 4.03 30.10 -2.42
N GLU A 369 2.79 29.68 -2.65
CA GLU A 369 1.90 29.23 -1.59
C GLU A 369 2.12 27.75 -1.23
N GLN A 370 2.74 27.00 -2.12
CA GLN A 370 2.87 25.56 -1.97
C GLN A 370 4.18 25.16 -1.30
N SER A 371 4.13 25.06 0.02
CA SER A 371 5.18 24.44 0.83
C SER A 371 4.56 23.48 1.85
N GLN A 372 5.29 22.44 2.21
CA GLN A 372 4.86 21.45 3.19
C GLN A 372 6.03 21.08 4.09
N ARG A 373 5.82 21.11 5.40
CA ARG A 373 6.76 20.49 6.34
C ARG A 373 6.39 19.03 6.55
N THR A 374 7.33 18.13 6.33
CA THR A 374 7.16 16.68 6.55
C THR A 374 7.29 16.36 8.05
N SER A 375 6.89 15.14 8.45
CA SER A 375 6.92 14.69 9.84
C SER A 375 8.34 14.56 10.41
N ASP A 376 9.35 14.36 9.55
CA ASP A 376 10.77 14.39 9.89
C ASP A 376 11.36 15.81 9.95
N GLY A 377 10.54 16.83 9.70
CA GLY A 377 10.91 18.24 9.81
C GLY A 377 11.50 18.85 8.53
N HIS A 378 11.67 18.08 7.44
CA HIS A 378 12.08 18.65 6.15
C HIS A 378 11.00 19.57 5.58
N VAL A 379 11.38 20.48 4.69
CA VAL A 379 10.46 21.37 4.01
C VAL A 379 10.49 21.10 2.51
N LEU A 380 9.36 20.69 1.97
CA LEU A 380 9.14 20.51 0.53
C LEU A 380 8.55 21.78 -0.05
N ILE A 381 9.16 22.27 -1.12
CA ILE A 381 8.70 23.45 -1.88
C ILE A 381 8.57 23.02 -3.33
N GLU A 382 7.37 23.14 -3.88
CA GLU A 382 7.14 22.94 -5.31
C GLU A 382 7.12 24.30 -6.01
N LEU A 383 8.06 24.52 -6.93
CA LEU A 383 8.05 25.74 -7.75
C LEU A 383 6.91 25.62 -8.78
N PRO A 384 5.99 26.59 -8.89
CA PRO A 384 4.78 26.45 -9.70
C PRO A 384 5.00 26.57 -11.21
N ALA A 385 6.20 26.97 -11.64
CA ALA A 385 6.52 27.28 -13.03
C ALA A 385 7.51 26.28 -13.64
N THR A 386 7.48 26.19 -14.96
CA THR A 386 8.59 25.62 -15.74
C THR A 386 9.73 26.64 -15.74
N ILE A 387 10.92 26.21 -15.31
CA ILE A 387 12.10 27.06 -15.22
C ILE A 387 13.00 26.78 -16.43
N ASP A 388 13.14 27.76 -17.31
CA ASP A 388 13.91 27.69 -18.57
C ASP A 388 15.12 28.64 -18.59
N ARG A 389 15.29 29.44 -17.53
CA ARG A 389 16.41 30.37 -17.31
C ARG A 389 16.82 30.37 -15.85
N SER A 390 17.94 31.02 -15.54
CA SER A 390 18.38 31.20 -14.15
C SER A 390 17.38 32.09 -13.40
N VAL A 391 17.00 31.66 -12.20
CA VAL A 391 16.04 32.31 -11.30
C VAL A 391 16.55 32.29 -9.86
N THR A 392 16.10 33.23 -9.04
CA THR A 392 16.39 33.27 -7.61
C THR A 392 15.19 32.78 -6.81
N VAL A 393 15.43 31.90 -5.84
CA VAL A 393 14.45 31.45 -4.85
C VAL A 393 14.91 31.92 -3.47
N ASP A 394 14.05 32.63 -2.75
CA ASP A 394 14.27 33.03 -1.35
C ASP A 394 13.28 32.29 -0.46
N VAL A 395 13.78 31.62 0.57
CA VAL A 395 12.99 30.93 1.58
C VAL A 395 13.33 31.54 2.94
N ARG A 396 12.31 31.91 3.69
CA ARG A 396 12.45 32.46 5.05
C ARG A 396 11.44 31.84 6.00
N ILE A 397 11.84 31.67 7.25
CA ILE A 397 10.97 31.29 8.37
C ILE A 397 10.61 32.56 9.15
N GLU A 398 9.31 32.84 9.26
CA GLU A 398 8.76 33.88 10.13
C GLU A 398 8.44 33.25 11.51
N ASP A 399 8.79 33.97 12.58
CA ASP A 399 8.47 33.61 13.97
C ASP A 399 6.96 33.65 14.27
#